data_AF-A0A965S7E9-F1
#
_entry.id   AF-A0A965S7E9-F1
#
_cell.length_a   1.000
_cell.length_b   1.000
_cell.length_c   1.000
_cell.angle_alpha   90.00
_cell.angle_beta   90.00
_cell.angle_gamma   90.00
#
_symmetry.space_group_name_H-M   'P 1'
#
loop_
_entity.id
_entity.type
_entity.pdbx_description
1 polymer ?
#
loop_
_entity_poly.entity_id
_entity_poly.type
_entity_poly.pdbx_seq_one_letter_code
_entity_poly.pdbx_strand_id
1 'polypeptide(L)'
;MPSARTHCNQWPWFTRTTPELRRLINEIVLGEESDIHPAGGFCSHFELYLEAMNQCGARTNSILAFCKNYETSNNLTLAFNRAQVLPACQNFVAFTMGILQMQKPHCTAAVFTFGREDLIPDMFIKLLHHFDLQDQKRFSTFNYYLKRHIEIDGEQHGKMALSLVSHLCGTDPLKWQEATSYAIKALDARRTLWDAVLTTLQKS
;
A
#
# COMPACT_ATOMS: atom_id res chain seq x y z
N MET A 1 10.79 -12.39 -26.59
CA MET A 1 10.41 -11.11 -25.95
C MET A 1 10.58 -11.27 -24.44
N PRO A 2 11.49 -10.55 -23.77
CA PRO A 2 11.69 -10.71 -22.34
C PRO A 2 10.61 -9.94 -21.59
N SER A 3 9.84 -10.63 -20.74
CA SER A 3 8.90 -10.05 -19.78
C SER A 3 9.60 -9.03 -18.88
N ALA A 4 9.04 -7.83 -18.75
CA ALA A 4 9.49 -6.84 -17.77
C ALA A 4 9.15 -7.34 -16.35
N ARG A 5 10.07 -8.11 -15.73
CA ARG A 5 10.04 -8.44 -14.30
C ARG A 5 11.02 -7.52 -13.58
N THR A 6 10.56 -6.84 -12.55
CA THR A 6 11.28 -5.79 -11.79
C THR A 6 12.00 -6.31 -10.54
N HIS A 7 12.03 -7.63 -10.31
CA HIS A 7 12.67 -8.21 -9.13
C HIS A 7 13.95 -9.00 -9.43
N CYS A 8 14.88 -8.86 -8.50
CA CYS A 8 16.31 -9.20 -8.51
C CYS A 8 16.61 -10.70 -8.25
N ASN A 9 15.82 -11.62 -8.80
CA ASN A 9 15.94 -13.06 -8.47
C ASN A 9 16.46 -13.94 -9.63
N GLN A 10 17.25 -13.39 -10.55
CA GLN A 10 17.84 -14.18 -11.64
C GLN A 10 19.37 -14.14 -11.60
N TRP A 11 19.98 -15.32 -11.65
CA TRP A 11 21.43 -15.52 -11.70
C TRP A 11 21.89 -15.75 -13.15
N PRO A 12 23.00 -15.15 -13.61
CA PRO A 12 23.78 -14.11 -12.92
C PRO A 12 23.03 -12.78 -12.87
N TRP A 13 23.33 -11.97 -11.84
CA TRP A 13 22.64 -10.72 -11.56
C TRP A 13 22.91 -9.66 -12.64
N PHE A 14 21.84 -9.11 -13.22
CA PHE A 14 21.91 -7.99 -14.14
C PHE A 14 20.83 -6.95 -13.82
N THR A 15 21.21 -5.68 -13.91
CA THR A 15 20.30 -4.55 -13.66
C THR A 15 19.64 -4.13 -14.96
N ARG A 16 18.30 -4.10 -14.99
CA ARG A 16 17.52 -3.76 -16.19
C ARG A 16 16.87 -2.37 -16.13
N THR A 17 17.03 -1.66 -15.02
CA THR A 17 16.35 -0.39 -14.71
C THR A 17 17.35 0.69 -14.32
N THR A 18 16.95 1.95 -14.39
CA THR A 18 17.81 3.08 -13.99
C THR A 18 18.19 3.00 -12.50
N PRO A 19 19.34 3.57 -12.09
CA PRO A 19 19.74 3.61 -10.68
C PRO A 19 18.66 4.15 -9.75
N GLU A 20 17.97 5.22 -10.15
CA GLU A 20 16.94 5.89 -9.37
C GLU A 20 15.73 4.99 -9.15
N LEU A 21 15.29 4.28 -10.20
CA LEU A 21 14.18 3.34 -10.08
C LEU A 21 14.53 2.15 -9.18
N ARG A 22 15.76 1.62 -9.30
CA ARG A 22 16.22 0.55 -8.39
C ARG A 22 16.24 1.04 -6.95
N ARG A 23 16.70 2.26 -6.72
CA ARG A 23 16.72 2.87 -5.39
C ARG A 23 15.31 2.97 -4.83
N LEU A 24 14.35 3.52 -5.59
CA LEU A 24 12.96 3.64 -5.18
C LEU A 24 12.38 2.29 -4.75
N ILE A 25 12.46 1.28 -5.62
CA ILE A 25 11.90 -0.05 -5.33
C ILE A 25 12.54 -0.66 -4.08
N ASN A 26 13.86 -0.54 -3.93
CA ASN A 26 14.55 -1.08 -2.76
C ASN A 26 14.19 -0.32 -1.47
N GLU A 27 13.99 0.99 -1.53
CA GLU A 27 13.56 1.78 -0.37
C GLU A 27 12.13 1.46 0.04
N ILE A 28 11.21 1.28 -0.92
CA ILE A 28 9.85 0.82 -0.63
C ILE A 28 9.89 -0.55 0.06
N VAL A 29 10.64 -1.50 -0.49
CA VAL A 29 10.75 -2.84 0.11
C VAL A 29 11.38 -2.77 1.51
N LEU A 30 12.43 -1.95 1.69
CA LEU A 30 13.05 -1.78 3.00
C LEU A 30 12.05 -1.22 4.03
N GLY A 31 11.31 -0.17 3.67
CA GLY A 31 10.30 0.44 4.55
C GLY A 31 9.16 -0.52 4.87
N GLU A 32 8.61 -1.20 3.88
CA GLU A 32 7.43 -2.05 4.10
C GLU A 32 7.75 -3.34 4.87
N GLU A 33 8.91 -3.96 4.62
CA GLU A 33 9.25 -5.29 5.17
C GLU A 33 10.19 -5.24 6.39
N SER A 34 10.94 -4.15 6.60
CA SER A 34 12.02 -4.13 7.60
C SER A 34 12.40 -2.73 8.07
N ASP A 35 11.40 -1.89 8.35
CA ASP A 35 11.62 -0.56 8.91
C ASP A 35 12.14 -0.60 10.34
N ILE A 36 12.56 0.55 10.84
CA ILE A 36 12.98 0.74 12.22
C ILE A 36 11.76 0.71 13.15
N HIS A 37 11.83 -0.11 14.19
CA HIS A 37 10.80 -0.14 15.23
C HIS A 37 11.03 0.96 16.26
N PRO A 38 10.00 1.65 16.79
CA PRO A 38 10.17 2.76 17.74
C PRO A 38 10.82 2.36 19.08
N ALA A 39 10.70 1.09 19.47
CA ALA A 39 11.38 0.53 20.65
C ALA A 39 12.81 0.02 20.37
N GLY A 40 13.32 0.22 19.15
CA GLY A 40 14.57 -0.36 18.66
C GLY A 40 14.35 -1.72 17.97
N GLY A 41 15.29 -2.09 17.09
CA GLY A 41 15.15 -3.26 16.22
C GLY A 41 14.44 -2.93 14.90
N PHE A 42 13.91 -3.96 14.25
CA PHE A 42 13.26 -3.87 12.94
C PHE A 42 11.89 -4.54 12.94
N CYS A 43 10.97 -4.04 12.12
CA CYS A 43 9.63 -4.60 11.91
C CYS A 43 9.13 -4.29 10.50
N SER A 44 8.21 -5.09 9.99
CA SER A 44 7.40 -4.72 8.83
C SER A 44 6.37 -3.65 9.21
N HIS A 45 5.92 -2.86 8.23
CA HIS A 45 4.82 -1.91 8.43
C HIS A 45 3.50 -2.61 8.78
N PHE A 46 3.31 -3.86 8.36
CA PHE A 46 2.17 -4.67 8.77
C PHE A 46 2.20 -5.00 10.27
N GLU A 47 3.34 -5.46 10.80
CA GLU A 47 3.51 -5.72 12.23
C GLU A 47 3.33 -4.43 13.05
N LEU A 48 3.94 -3.33 12.60
CA LEU A 48 3.81 -2.03 13.24
C LEU A 48 2.36 -1.54 13.26
N TYR A 49 1.62 -1.72 12.17
CA TYR A 49 0.19 -1.41 12.11
C TYR A 49 -0.63 -2.24 13.09
N LEU A 50 -0.39 -3.56 13.18
CA LEU A 50 -1.08 -4.42 14.14
C LEU A 50 -0.78 -4.03 15.59
N GLU A 51 0.47 -3.70 15.92
CA GLU A 51 0.85 -3.19 17.23
C GLU A 51 0.11 -1.89 17.55
N ALA A 52 0.11 -0.94 16.60
CA ALA A 52 -0.58 0.33 16.73
C ALA A 52 -2.09 0.14 16.99
N MET A 53 -2.74 -0.77 16.26
CA MET A 53 -4.16 -1.07 16.43
C MET A 53 -4.45 -1.70 17.80
N ASN A 54 -3.60 -2.61 18.26
CA ASN A 54 -3.74 -3.20 19.60
C ASN A 54 -3.53 -2.15 20.70
N GLN A 55 -2.51 -1.29 20.58
CA GLN A 55 -2.22 -0.22 21.53
C GLN A 55 -3.40 0.76 21.66
N CYS A 56 -4.03 1.12 20.54
CA CYS A 56 -5.16 2.03 20.54
C CYS A 56 -6.51 1.35 20.89
N GLY A 57 -6.51 0.05 21.15
CA GLY A 57 -7.70 -0.71 21.54
C GLY A 57 -8.64 -1.06 20.38
N ALA A 58 -8.18 -1.00 19.13
CA ALA A 58 -8.92 -1.44 17.96
C ALA A 58 -8.99 -2.97 17.90
N ARG A 59 -10.08 -3.51 17.33
CA ARG A 59 -10.26 -4.97 17.18
C ARG A 59 -9.45 -5.48 15.99
N THR A 60 -8.49 -6.38 16.26
CA THR A 60 -7.61 -6.99 15.24
C THR A 60 -8.03 -8.42 14.83
N ASN A 61 -9.12 -8.95 15.41
CA ASN A 61 -9.54 -10.34 15.20
C ASN A 61 -9.76 -10.70 13.72
N SER A 62 -10.37 -9.80 12.94
CA SER A 62 -10.69 -10.08 11.53
C SER A 62 -9.41 -10.16 10.67
N ILE A 63 -8.45 -9.24 10.86
CA ILE A 63 -7.19 -9.25 10.10
C ILE A 63 -6.32 -10.46 10.48
N LEU A 64 -6.26 -10.83 11.77
CA LEU A 64 -5.55 -12.03 12.21
C LEU A 64 -6.20 -13.33 11.70
N ALA A 65 -7.53 -13.38 11.72
CA ALA A 65 -8.27 -14.50 11.13
C ALA A 65 -8.03 -14.60 9.61
N PHE A 66 -7.96 -13.47 8.91
CA PHE A 66 -7.64 -13.44 7.49
C PHE A 66 -6.27 -14.07 7.22
N CYS A 67 -5.22 -13.63 7.92
CA CYS A 67 -3.86 -14.16 7.76
C CYS A 67 -3.82 -15.69 7.95
N LYS A 68 -4.37 -16.18 9.07
CA LYS A 68 -4.42 -17.62 9.37
C LYS A 68 -5.20 -18.41 8.31
N ASN A 69 -6.34 -17.88 7.84
CA ASN A 69 -7.13 -18.55 6.82
C ASN A 69 -6.41 -18.54 5.46
N TYR A 70 -5.66 -17.49 5.14
CA TYR A 70 -4.90 -17.42 3.91
C TYR A 70 -3.71 -18.39 3.92
N GLU A 71 -2.94 -18.44 5.01
CA GLU A 71 -1.83 -19.40 5.17
C GLU A 71 -2.27 -20.85 4.95
N THR A 72 -3.46 -21.21 5.42
CA THR A 72 -3.98 -22.58 5.33
C THR A 72 -4.65 -22.90 4.00
N SER A 73 -5.29 -21.92 3.35
CA SER A 73 -6.09 -22.16 2.13
C SER A 73 -5.38 -21.76 0.84
N ASN A 74 -4.38 -20.88 0.92
CA ASN A 74 -3.77 -20.16 -0.19
C ASN A 74 -4.82 -19.55 -1.14
N ASN A 75 -5.96 -19.10 -0.61
CA ASN A 75 -7.10 -18.61 -1.37
C ASN A 75 -7.67 -17.34 -0.72
N LEU A 76 -7.51 -16.20 -1.41
CA LEU A 76 -7.93 -14.89 -0.90
C LEU A 76 -9.43 -14.83 -0.60
N THR A 77 -10.28 -15.32 -1.51
CA THR A 77 -11.74 -15.28 -1.35
C THR A 77 -12.18 -16.10 -0.14
N LEU A 78 -11.63 -17.31 0.03
CA LEU A 78 -11.92 -18.14 1.20
C LEU A 78 -11.41 -17.48 2.49
N ALA A 79 -10.23 -16.89 2.47
CA ALA A 79 -9.65 -16.20 3.61
C ALA A 79 -10.51 -15.00 4.06
N PHE A 80 -10.92 -14.16 3.11
CA PHE A 80 -11.78 -13.01 3.40
C PHE A 80 -13.14 -13.42 3.97
N ASN A 81 -13.79 -14.41 3.36
CA ASN A 81 -15.11 -14.86 3.79
C ASN A 81 -15.08 -15.47 5.19
N ARG A 82 -14.08 -16.31 5.49
CA ARG A 82 -13.92 -16.91 6.83
C ARG A 82 -13.56 -15.88 7.90
N ALA A 83 -12.84 -14.83 7.53
CA ALA A 83 -12.50 -13.72 8.40
C ALA A 83 -13.61 -12.66 8.54
N GLN A 84 -14.75 -12.86 7.85
CA GLN A 84 -15.90 -11.94 7.83
C GLN A 84 -15.50 -10.51 7.44
N VAL A 85 -14.53 -10.38 6.52
CA VAL A 85 -14.08 -9.08 6.04
C VAL A 85 -15.17 -8.41 5.22
N LEU A 86 -15.40 -7.10 5.44
CA LEU A 86 -16.43 -6.34 4.73
C LEU A 86 -16.24 -6.43 3.21
N PRO A 87 -17.33 -6.60 2.42
CA PRO A 87 -17.23 -6.73 0.96
C PRO A 87 -16.46 -5.59 0.28
N ALA A 88 -16.58 -4.36 0.78
CA ALA A 88 -15.82 -3.22 0.25
C ALA A 88 -14.30 -3.39 0.40
N CYS A 89 -13.84 -3.92 1.54
CA CYS A 89 -12.43 -4.24 1.76
C CYS A 89 -11.96 -5.38 0.85
N GLN A 90 -12.79 -6.42 0.66
CA GLN A 90 -12.48 -7.52 -0.26
C GLN A 90 -12.32 -7.01 -1.70
N ASN A 91 -13.25 -6.17 -2.15
CA ASN A 91 -13.23 -5.57 -3.48
C ASN A 91 -12.01 -4.68 -3.69
N PHE A 92 -11.62 -3.90 -2.67
CA PHE A 92 -10.44 -3.05 -2.73
C PHE A 92 -9.13 -3.85 -2.90
N VAL A 93 -8.98 -4.96 -2.15
CA VAL A 93 -7.83 -5.85 -2.31
C VAL A 93 -7.89 -6.60 -3.65
N ALA A 94 -9.06 -7.10 -4.03
CA ALA A 94 -9.27 -7.80 -5.30
C ALA A 94 -8.94 -6.92 -6.52
N PHE A 95 -9.27 -5.62 -6.46
CA PHE A 95 -8.86 -4.65 -7.47
C PHE A 95 -7.34 -4.64 -7.62
N THR A 96 -6.60 -4.49 -6.52
CA THR A 96 -5.12 -4.48 -6.52
C THR A 96 -4.56 -5.78 -7.11
N MET A 97 -5.10 -6.94 -6.70
CA MET A 97 -4.68 -8.24 -7.22
C MET A 97 -4.95 -8.40 -8.72
N GLY A 98 -6.09 -7.90 -9.19
CA GLY A 98 -6.42 -7.85 -10.61
C GLY A 98 -5.41 -7.04 -11.43
N ILE A 99 -4.93 -5.90 -10.89
CA ILE A 99 -3.87 -5.11 -11.54
C ILE A 99 -2.59 -5.92 -11.68
N LEU A 100 -2.17 -6.59 -10.61
CA LEU A 100 -0.95 -7.41 -10.62
C LEU A 100 -1.04 -8.57 -11.61
N GLN A 101 -2.21 -9.22 -11.72
CA GLN A 101 -2.44 -10.32 -12.65
C GLN A 101 -2.36 -9.92 -14.12
N MET A 102 -2.68 -8.66 -14.47
CA MET A 102 -2.55 -8.19 -15.84
C MET A 102 -1.11 -8.14 -16.35
N GLN A 103 -0.12 -8.14 -15.45
CA GLN A 103 1.31 -8.05 -15.77
C GLN A 103 1.65 -6.85 -16.68
N LYS A 104 0.99 -5.71 -16.44
CA LYS A 104 1.23 -4.43 -17.12
C LYS A 104 1.93 -3.45 -16.17
N PRO A 105 3.28 -3.35 -16.19
CA PRO A 105 4.02 -2.57 -15.20
C PRO A 105 3.62 -1.09 -15.17
N HIS A 106 3.31 -0.48 -16.32
CA HIS A 106 2.86 0.92 -16.39
C HIS A 106 1.53 1.14 -15.66
N CYS A 107 0.60 0.17 -15.71
CA CYS A 107 -0.64 0.23 -14.93
C CYS A 107 -0.36 0.08 -13.43
N THR A 108 0.47 -0.89 -13.03
CA THR A 108 0.84 -1.08 -11.62
C THR A 108 1.52 0.16 -11.05
N ALA A 109 2.48 0.74 -11.79
CA ALA A 109 3.18 1.95 -11.38
C ALA A 109 2.22 3.14 -11.25
N ALA A 110 1.27 3.32 -12.17
CA ALA A 110 0.30 4.40 -12.08
C ALA A 110 -0.65 4.24 -10.88
N VAL A 111 -1.14 3.02 -10.64
CA VAL A 111 -1.99 2.71 -9.47
C VAL A 111 -1.25 2.94 -8.16
N PHE A 112 0.03 2.56 -8.09
CA PHE A 112 0.89 2.82 -6.95
C PHE A 112 1.11 4.33 -6.74
N THR A 113 1.57 5.03 -7.78
CA THR A 113 1.93 6.46 -7.72
C THR A 113 0.72 7.33 -7.33
N PHE A 114 -0.36 7.26 -8.11
CA PHE A 114 -1.49 8.17 -7.93
C PHE A 114 -2.51 7.66 -6.90
N GLY A 115 -2.53 6.35 -6.64
CA GLY A 115 -3.45 5.75 -5.68
C GLY A 115 -2.89 5.67 -4.27
N ARG A 116 -1.57 5.77 -4.09
CA ARG A 116 -0.88 5.64 -2.79
C ARG A 116 0.09 6.79 -2.55
N GLU A 117 1.20 6.89 -3.29
CA GLU A 117 2.31 7.78 -2.89
C GLU A 117 1.98 9.26 -2.98
N ASP A 118 1.18 9.65 -3.96
CA ASP A 118 0.77 11.06 -4.11
C ASP A 118 -0.34 11.44 -3.11
N LEU A 119 -1.13 10.47 -2.64
CA LEU A 119 -2.38 10.73 -1.91
C LEU A 119 -2.29 10.47 -0.40
N ILE A 120 -1.56 9.43 0.00
CA ILE A 120 -1.52 8.94 1.38
C ILE A 120 -0.88 9.94 2.35
N PRO A 121 0.25 10.61 2.03
CA PRO A 121 0.88 11.57 2.94
C PRO A 121 -0.08 12.66 3.41
N ASP A 122 -0.80 13.31 2.49
CA ASP A 122 -1.76 14.37 2.81
C ASP A 122 -2.94 13.88 3.67
N MET A 123 -3.40 12.66 3.43
CA MET A 123 -4.44 12.03 4.25
C MET A 123 -3.92 11.74 5.66
N PHE A 124 -2.70 11.23 5.78
CA PHE A 124 -2.08 10.88 7.05
C PHE A 124 -1.71 12.09 7.89
N ILE A 125 -1.28 13.20 7.28
CA ILE A 125 -1.05 14.47 7.99
C ILE A 125 -2.34 14.90 8.72
N LYS A 126 -3.49 14.85 8.05
CA LYS A 126 -4.79 15.21 8.65
C LYS A 126 -5.17 14.29 9.82
N LEU A 127 -4.93 12.98 9.69
CA LEU A 127 -5.19 12.02 10.76
C LEU A 127 -4.24 12.26 11.95
N LEU A 128 -2.96 12.47 11.68
CA LEU A 128 -1.94 12.68 12.70
C LEU A 128 -2.27 13.90 13.57
N HIS A 129 -2.65 15.03 12.95
CA HIS A 129 -3.07 16.22 13.68
C HIS A 129 -4.28 15.97 14.60
N HIS A 130 -5.18 15.07 14.24
CA HIS A 130 -6.33 14.74 15.07
C HIS A 130 -5.94 13.89 16.29
N PHE A 131 -5.15 12.84 16.09
CA PHE A 131 -4.82 11.89 17.16
C PHE A 131 -3.75 12.41 18.13
N ASP A 132 -2.80 13.21 17.65
CA ASP A 132 -1.78 13.83 18.49
C ASP A 132 -2.36 14.79 19.55
N LEU A 133 -3.56 15.33 19.29
CA LEU A 133 -4.31 16.19 20.21
C LEU A 133 -5.18 15.45 21.22
N GLN A 134 -5.48 14.16 21.03
CA GLN A 134 -6.41 13.43 21.89
C GLN A 134 -5.72 12.67 23.04
N ASP A 135 -4.86 11.70 22.72
CA ASP A 135 -4.23 10.83 23.71
C ASP A 135 -2.88 10.32 23.18
N GLN A 136 -1.84 11.12 23.41
CA GLN A 136 -0.49 10.85 22.90
C GLN A 136 0.06 9.49 23.33
N LYS A 137 -0.36 8.96 24.49
CA LYS A 137 0.14 7.67 24.97
C LYS A 137 -0.54 6.52 24.24
N ARG A 138 -1.88 6.56 24.15
CA ARG A 138 -2.69 5.52 23.49
C ARG A 138 -2.42 5.40 22.00
N PHE A 139 -2.09 6.51 21.34
CA PHE A 139 -1.86 6.56 19.89
C PHE A 139 -0.38 6.69 19.51
N SER A 140 0.56 6.52 20.44
CA SER A 140 1.99 6.77 20.17
C SER A 140 2.56 5.93 19.02
N THR A 141 2.31 4.62 19.00
CA THR A 141 2.76 3.72 17.93
C THR A 141 2.02 3.99 16.62
N PHE A 142 0.74 4.35 16.68
CA PHE A 142 -0.03 4.73 15.49
C PHE A 142 0.47 6.04 14.87
N ASN A 143 0.76 7.05 15.70
CA ASN A 143 1.35 8.31 15.27
C ASN A 143 2.74 8.07 14.65
N TYR A 144 3.54 7.16 15.21
CA TYR A 144 4.81 6.75 14.62
C TYR A 144 4.60 6.11 13.24
N TYR A 145 3.69 5.14 13.12
CA TYR A 145 3.34 4.50 11.85
C TYR A 145 2.95 5.52 10.77
N LEU A 146 2.09 6.50 11.10
CA LEU A 146 1.68 7.56 10.16
C LEU A 146 2.86 8.46 9.77
N LYS A 147 3.70 8.85 10.74
CA LYS A 147 4.90 9.67 10.49
C LYS A 147 5.87 8.96 9.55
N ARG A 148 6.09 7.65 9.71
CA ARG A 148 6.95 6.87 8.82
C ARG A 148 6.49 6.92 7.37
N HIS A 149 5.20 6.79 7.11
CA HIS A 149 4.64 6.92 5.75
C HIS A 149 4.73 8.34 5.21
N ILE A 150 4.55 9.37 6.05
CA ILE A 150 4.73 10.77 5.61
C ILE A 150 6.21 11.05 5.25
N GLU A 151 7.15 10.54 6.04
CA GLU A 151 8.59 10.73 5.84
C GLU A 151 9.13 9.95 4.65
N ILE A 152 8.71 8.68 4.50
CA ILE A 152 9.15 7.78 3.44
C ILE A 152 8.46 8.17 2.13
N ASP A 153 7.13 8.26 2.12
CA ASP A 153 6.32 8.49 0.91
C ASP A 153 6.26 9.98 0.52
N GLY A 154 7.04 10.84 1.18
CA GLY A 154 7.08 12.28 0.96
C GLY A 154 7.62 12.72 -0.41
N GLU A 155 7.96 14.00 -0.56
CA GLU A 155 8.26 14.63 -1.87
C GLU A 155 9.25 13.86 -2.77
N GLN A 156 10.25 13.20 -2.18
CA GLN A 156 11.26 12.48 -2.95
C GLN A 156 10.69 11.22 -3.60
N HIS A 157 9.93 10.40 -2.85
CA HIS A 157 9.30 9.19 -3.38
C HIS A 157 8.21 9.53 -4.40
N GLY A 158 7.43 10.58 -4.17
CA GLY A 158 6.47 11.09 -5.15
C GLY A 158 7.10 11.43 -6.51
N LYS A 159 8.21 12.19 -6.52
CA LYS A 159 8.95 12.54 -7.76
C LYS A 159 9.53 11.30 -8.45
N MET A 160 10.05 10.35 -7.68
CA MET A 160 10.59 9.09 -8.21
C MET A 160 9.49 8.18 -8.76
N ALA A 161 8.33 8.12 -8.13
CA ALA A 161 7.16 7.37 -8.58
C ALA A 161 6.57 7.94 -9.89
N LEU A 162 6.49 9.26 -10.01
CA LEU A 162 6.13 9.93 -11.28
C LEU A 162 7.13 9.62 -12.39
N SER A 163 8.43 9.63 -12.07
CA SER A 163 9.49 9.26 -13.01
C SER A 163 9.37 7.80 -13.46
N LEU A 164 8.97 6.89 -12.56
CA LEU A 164 8.70 5.49 -12.87
C LEU A 164 7.55 5.35 -13.88
N VAL A 165 6.43 6.05 -13.67
CA VAL A 165 5.30 6.04 -14.63
C VAL A 165 5.74 6.54 -16.00
N SER A 166 6.44 7.67 -16.02
CA SER A 166 6.96 8.26 -17.27
C SER A 166 7.91 7.30 -18.01
N HIS A 167 8.82 6.66 -17.29
CA HIS A 167 9.76 5.69 -17.86
C HIS A 167 9.05 4.46 -18.46
N LEU A 168 8.05 3.91 -17.77
CA LEU A 168 7.34 2.72 -18.23
C LEU A 168 6.39 2.99 -19.41
N CYS A 169 5.79 4.17 -19.44
CA CYS A 169 4.95 4.61 -20.54
C CYS A 169 5.78 5.04 -21.76
N GLY A 170 6.89 5.74 -21.55
CA GLY A 170 7.73 6.27 -22.62
C GLY A 170 6.93 7.18 -23.57
N THR A 171 7.07 6.95 -24.88
CA THR A 171 6.34 7.67 -25.92
C THR A 171 5.09 6.93 -26.42
N ASP A 172 4.68 5.85 -25.74
CA ASP A 172 3.56 5.01 -26.17
C ASP A 172 2.22 5.59 -25.67
N PRO A 173 1.36 6.14 -26.56
CA PRO A 173 0.11 6.77 -26.16
C PRO A 173 -0.87 5.78 -25.54
N LEU A 174 -0.84 4.50 -25.93
CA LEU A 174 -1.73 3.49 -25.37
C LEU A 174 -1.36 3.20 -23.91
N LYS A 175 -0.07 3.14 -23.59
CA LYS A 175 0.36 2.96 -22.19
C LYS A 175 -0.06 4.13 -21.30
N TRP A 176 0.07 5.36 -21.80
CA TRP A 176 -0.40 6.54 -21.08
C TRP A 176 -1.91 6.51 -20.84
N GLN A 177 -2.69 6.12 -21.85
CA GLN A 177 -4.14 5.96 -21.72
C GLN A 177 -4.51 4.89 -20.69
N GLU A 178 -3.86 3.71 -20.73
CA GLU A 178 -4.11 2.64 -19.78
C GLU A 178 -3.70 3.04 -18.35
N ALA A 179 -2.51 3.60 -18.18
CA ALA A 179 -2.01 4.10 -16.90
C ALA A 179 -2.98 5.10 -16.26
N THR A 180 -3.45 6.07 -17.05
CA THR A 180 -4.44 7.06 -16.61
C THR A 180 -5.75 6.41 -16.20
N SER A 181 -6.29 5.50 -17.04
CA SER A 181 -7.54 4.81 -16.75
C SER A 181 -7.47 4.01 -15.44
N TYR A 182 -6.37 3.31 -15.19
CA TYR A 182 -6.21 2.51 -13.97
C TYR A 182 -5.90 3.35 -12.73
N ALA A 183 -5.22 4.49 -12.87
CA ALA A 183 -5.07 5.46 -11.79
C ALA A 183 -6.43 5.98 -11.31
N ILE A 184 -7.32 6.37 -12.24
CA ILE A 184 -8.68 6.81 -11.93
C ILE A 184 -9.46 5.70 -11.22
N LYS A 185 -9.40 4.47 -11.73
CA LYS A 185 -10.07 3.31 -11.09
C LYS A 185 -9.56 3.04 -9.67
N ALA A 186 -8.27 3.26 -9.40
CA ALA A 186 -7.71 3.10 -8.06
C ALA A 186 -8.27 4.13 -7.08
N LEU A 187 -8.41 5.39 -7.53
CA LEU A 187 -9.04 6.46 -6.75
C LEU A 187 -10.51 6.15 -6.48
N ASP A 188 -11.26 5.68 -7.48
CA ASP A 188 -12.66 5.29 -7.31
C ASP A 188 -12.83 4.09 -6.35
N ALA A 189 -11.93 3.09 -6.43
CA ALA A 189 -11.93 1.95 -5.51
C ALA A 189 -11.67 2.41 -4.07
N ARG A 190 -10.75 3.37 -3.87
CA ARG A 190 -10.48 3.97 -2.56
C ARG A 190 -11.66 4.78 -2.03
N ARG A 191 -12.33 5.57 -2.88
CA ARG A 191 -13.56 6.29 -2.50
C ARG A 191 -14.63 5.30 -2.03
N THR A 192 -14.85 4.23 -2.79
CA THR A 192 -15.81 3.17 -2.45
C THR A 192 -15.49 2.52 -1.10
N LEU A 193 -14.22 2.28 -0.79
CA LEU A 193 -13.79 1.76 0.51
C LEU A 193 -14.18 2.72 1.64
N TRP A 194 -13.85 4.02 1.50
CA TRP A 194 -14.15 5.02 2.52
C TRP A 194 -15.66 5.26 2.71
N ASP A 195 -16.44 5.25 1.63
CA ASP A 195 -17.91 5.35 1.71
C ASP A 195 -18.51 4.18 2.51
N ALA A 196 -17.98 2.98 2.34
CA ALA A 196 -18.40 1.81 3.11
C ALA A 196 -18.01 1.90 4.59
N VAL A 197 -16.81 2.42 4.89
CA VAL A 197 -16.39 2.70 6.28
C VAL A 197 -17.33 3.71 6.93
N LEU A 198 -17.60 4.84 6.27
CA LEU A 198 -18.51 5.87 6.77
C LEU A 198 -19.92 5.31 7.02
N THR A 199 -20.45 4.55 6.07
CA THR A 199 -21.77 3.90 6.21
C THR A 199 -21.82 2.93 7.39
N THR A 200 -20.72 2.22 7.66
CA THR A 200 -20.64 1.27 8.79
C THR A 200 -20.63 2.03 10.12
N LEU A 201 -19.87 3.12 10.20
CA LEU A 201 -19.80 3.97 11.40
C LEU A 201 -21.13 4.66 11.71
N GLN A 202 -21.88 5.10 10.70
CA GLN A 202 -23.20 5.72 10.88
C GLN A 202 -24.29 4.75 11.35
N LYS A 203 -24.08 3.43 11.22
CA LYS A 203 -24.99 2.39 11.68
C LYS A 203 -24.67 1.85 13.08
N SER A 204 -23.55 2.31 13.66
CA SER A 204 -23.03 1.87 14.96
C SER A 204 -23.46 2.82 16.06
#